data_AF-A0A3C0C9N3-F1
#
_entry.id   AF-A0A3C0C9N3-F1
#
_cell.length_a   1.000
_cell.length_b   1.000
_cell.length_c   1.000
_cell.angle_alpha   90.00
_cell.angle_beta   90.00
_cell.angle_gamma   90.00
#
_symmetry.space_group_name_H-M   'P 1'
#
loop_
_entity.id
_entity.type
_entity.pdbx_description
1 polymer ?
#
loop_
_entity_poly.entity_id
_entity_poly.type
_entity_poly.pdbx_seq_one_letter_code
_entity_poly.pdbx_strand_id
1 'polypeptide(L)'
;MSDFIVNESNFIIEDDLYESSFVPEGFMLPDGIVFGEKLDEAPSWELYLSEDLQFRLLVVKEALAEQWVDGHLIPQSALMPMELKDGVFYLLISPSSLKLQRLSQCRFNGSLRYAFSFYSALQHTRTLDAEHSLRDGIFFELYSVILPCYTLVPPVADRALFRNALRGKNDPELLLSSEEMGGSGGLAYASCLKDLRDHDYAVPKEQPLLESGEPVDDFFMGKVKVGQIITGPLCIRRQYQIFDTSTDYYVLLIDKLWGDALLHTTVLSRITLNTVPLNGRAVYVLTLPKRQALEALDDRSFGYDRHSMMDLAQAVRRTRAAVPQADLRDGLYVAKLGMILPLTFSAGSYDDGKVMWDIIQQGPFSSAPLMQDIAYDILSVARSSD
;
A
#
# COMPACT_ATOMS: atom_id res chain seq x y z
N MET A 1 -53.51 -9.99 39.92
CA MET A 1 -52.57 -10.58 38.95
C MET A 1 -53.10 -10.22 37.58
N SER A 2 -52.52 -9.21 36.95
CA SER A 2 -52.85 -8.76 35.61
C SER A 2 -51.77 -9.29 34.68
N ASP A 3 -52.11 -10.29 33.88
CA ASP A 3 -51.23 -10.88 32.88
C ASP A 3 -51.02 -9.87 31.76
N PHE A 4 -49.79 -9.36 31.66
CA PHE A 4 -49.34 -8.62 30.48
C PHE A 4 -49.00 -9.63 29.40
N ILE A 5 -49.91 -9.81 28.44
CA ILE A 5 -49.61 -10.51 27.19
C ILE A 5 -48.79 -9.55 26.33
N VAL A 6 -47.47 -9.76 26.29
CA VAL A 6 -46.59 -9.10 25.32
C VAL A 6 -46.89 -9.71 23.96
N ASN A 7 -47.35 -8.89 23.02
CA ASN A 7 -47.53 -9.32 21.64
C ASN A 7 -46.17 -9.36 20.94
N GLU A 8 -45.53 -10.53 20.93
CA GLU A 8 -44.21 -10.78 20.34
C GLU A 8 -44.16 -10.58 18.81
N SER A 9 -45.33 -10.47 18.14
CA SER A 9 -45.38 -10.22 16.69
C SER A 9 -45.02 -8.80 16.26
N ASN A 10 -44.86 -7.86 17.21
CA ASN A 10 -44.31 -6.52 16.94
C ASN A 10 -42.79 -6.42 17.13
N PHE A 11 -42.12 -7.52 17.51
CA PHE A 11 -40.66 -7.60 17.68
C PHE A 11 -40.01 -8.54 16.66
N ILE A 12 -40.67 -8.78 15.53
CA ILE A 12 -40.00 -9.32 14.36
C ILE A 12 -39.25 -8.15 13.73
N ILE A 13 -37.97 -8.02 14.06
CA ILE A 13 -37.05 -7.33 13.17
C ILE A 13 -36.99 -8.21 11.94
N GLU A 14 -37.55 -7.74 10.82
CA GLU A 14 -37.36 -8.38 9.52
C GLU A 14 -35.84 -8.35 9.24
N ASP A 15 -35.16 -9.47 9.50
CA ASP A 15 -33.74 -9.69 9.16
C ASP A 15 -33.48 -9.61 7.64
N ASP A 16 -34.54 -9.53 6.82
CA ASP A 16 -34.50 -9.57 5.35
C ASP A 16 -34.30 -8.20 4.67
N LEU A 17 -34.11 -7.10 5.44
CA LEU A 17 -33.99 -5.73 4.88
C LEU A 17 -32.56 -5.22 4.65
N TYR A 18 -31.51 -5.99 4.93
CA TYR A 18 -30.12 -5.48 4.98
C TYR A 18 -29.06 -6.17 4.12
N GLU A 19 -29.42 -6.89 3.05
CA GLU A 19 -28.42 -7.32 2.06
C GLU A 19 -28.78 -6.88 0.64
N SER A 20 -28.99 -5.57 0.44
CA SER A 20 -28.97 -5.00 -0.90
C SER A 20 -27.51 -4.78 -1.33
N SER A 21 -26.91 -5.80 -1.93
CA SER A 21 -25.62 -5.69 -2.62
C SER A 21 -25.81 -4.91 -3.93
N PHE A 22 -24.95 -3.93 -4.26
CA PHE A 22 -25.01 -3.26 -5.57
C PHE A 22 -24.79 -4.28 -6.69
N VAL A 23 -23.84 -5.19 -6.50
CA VAL A 23 -23.47 -6.20 -7.49
C VAL A 23 -24.12 -7.54 -7.16
N PRO A 24 -24.76 -8.21 -8.14
CA PRO A 24 -25.25 -9.58 -7.96
C PRO A 24 -24.12 -10.56 -7.67
N GLU A 25 -24.40 -11.58 -6.87
CA GLU A 25 -23.44 -12.65 -6.60
C GLU A 25 -22.97 -13.34 -7.89
N GLY A 26 -21.67 -13.58 -8.02
CA GLY A 26 -21.05 -14.23 -9.19
C GLY A 26 -21.05 -13.38 -10.47
N PHE A 27 -21.29 -12.07 -10.37
CA PHE A 27 -21.18 -11.16 -11.50
C PHE A 27 -19.77 -11.20 -12.08
N MET A 28 -19.67 -11.32 -13.41
CA MET A 28 -18.41 -11.44 -14.13
C MET A 28 -18.22 -10.22 -15.02
N LEU A 29 -17.05 -9.60 -14.90
CA LEU A 29 -16.63 -8.49 -15.74
C LEU A 29 -16.25 -9.00 -17.15
N PRO A 30 -16.30 -8.15 -18.19
CA PRO A 30 -15.94 -8.52 -19.56
C PRO A 30 -14.52 -9.07 -19.74
N ASP A 31 -13.61 -8.73 -18.82
CA ASP A 31 -12.23 -9.22 -18.78
C ASP A 31 -12.06 -10.56 -18.06
N GLY A 32 -13.16 -11.13 -17.54
CA GLY A 32 -13.19 -12.43 -16.86
C GLY A 32 -13.01 -12.37 -15.35
N ILE A 33 -12.83 -11.17 -14.76
CA ILE A 33 -12.76 -11.03 -13.30
C ILE A 33 -14.16 -11.28 -12.72
N VAL A 34 -14.25 -12.21 -11.76
CA VAL A 34 -15.50 -12.54 -11.07
C VAL A 34 -15.51 -11.92 -9.68
N PHE A 35 -16.63 -11.28 -9.34
CA PHE A 35 -16.86 -10.76 -7.99
C PHE A 35 -17.03 -11.92 -7.00
N GLY A 36 -16.26 -11.88 -5.92
CA GLY A 36 -16.34 -12.81 -4.79
C GLY A 36 -16.94 -12.15 -3.55
N GLU A 37 -16.28 -12.34 -2.40
CA GLU A 37 -16.76 -11.88 -1.09
C GLU A 37 -16.84 -10.35 -0.98
N LYS A 38 -17.94 -9.84 -0.40
CA LYS A 38 -18.08 -8.42 -0.01
C LYS A 38 -17.33 -8.18 1.31
N LEU A 39 -16.37 -7.26 1.29
CA LEU A 39 -15.46 -6.98 2.41
C LEU A 39 -15.90 -5.82 3.30
N ASP A 40 -16.49 -4.77 2.71
CA ASP A 40 -16.96 -3.58 3.42
C ASP A 40 -18.00 -2.85 2.54
N GLU A 41 -18.82 -2.01 3.15
CA GLU A 41 -19.88 -1.29 2.47
C GLU A 41 -20.24 0.05 3.12
N ALA A 42 -20.77 0.95 2.31
CA ALA A 42 -21.39 2.19 2.71
C ALA A 42 -22.50 2.56 1.70
N PRO A 43 -23.38 3.51 2.01
CA PRO A 43 -24.47 3.88 1.10
C PRO A 43 -24.04 4.32 -0.31
N SER A 44 -22.80 4.77 -0.49
CA SER A 44 -22.26 5.30 -1.75
C SER A 44 -21.20 4.41 -2.40
N TRP A 45 -20.74 3.34 -1.73
CA TRP A 45 -19.70 2.45 -2.24
C TRP A 45 -19.73 1.08 -1.56
N GLU A 46 -19.24 0.07 -2.26
CA GLU A 46 -19.06 -1.29 -1.74
C GLU A 46 -17.70 -1.83 -2.18
N LEU A 47 -17.05 -2.57 -1.29
CA LEU A 47 -15.74 -3.16 -1.52
C LEU A 47 -15.86 -4.68 -1.56
N TYR A 48 -15.31 -5.27 -2.62
CA TYR A 48 -15.31 -6.71 -2.83
C TYR A 48 -13.90 -7.24 -3.03
N LEU A 49 -13.74 -8.54 -2.84
CA LEU A 49 -12.60 -9.33 -3.27
C LEU A 49 -12.99 -10.12 -4.52
N SER A 50 -12.11 -10.22 -5.50
CA SER A 50 -12.34 -11.13 -6.64
C SER A 50 -12.30 -12.59 -6.20
N GLU A 51 -12.99 -13.46 -6.91
CA GLU A 51 -13.06 -14.91 -6.58
C GLU A 51 -11.68 -15.58 -6.57
N ASP A 52 -10.78 -15.14 -7.46
CA ASP A 52 -9.39 -15.60 -7.53
C ASP A 52 -8.45 -14.94 -6.50
N LEU A 53 -8.99 -14.07 -5.63
CA LEU A 53 -8.32 -13.31 -4.58
C LEU A 53 -7.23 -12.35 -5.09
N GLN A 54 -7.12 -12.11 -6.39
CA GLN A 54 -6.07 -11.28 -6.99
C GLN A 54 -6.37 -9.78 -6.95
N PHE A 55 -7.65 -9.41 -6.89
CA PHE A 55 -8.08 -8.02 -6.99
C PHE A 55 -9.04 -7.64 -5.87
N ARG A 56 -8.89 -6.41 -5.38
CA ARG A 56 -9.90 -5.68 -4.62
C ARG A 56 -10.67 -4.79 -5.58
N LEU A 57 -11.99 -4.88 -5.51
CA LEU A 57 -12.93 -4.25 -6.43
C LEU A 57 -13.76 -3.25 -5.63
N LEU A 58 -13.54 -1.96 -5.85
CA LEU A 58 -14.33 -0.90 -5.22
C LEU A 58 -15.38 -0.41 -6.22
N VAL A 59 -16.64 -0.70 -5.91
CA VAL A 59 -17.80 -0.29 -6.69
C VAL A 59 -18.39 0.95 -6.05
N VAL A 60 -18.55 2.02 -6.82
CA VAL A 60 -18.98 3.33 -6.32
C VAL A 60 -20.13 3.88 -7.14
N LYS A 61 -21.02 4.63 -6.50
CA LYS A 61 -22.07 5.38 -7.20
C LYS A 61 -21.47 6.52 -8.01
N GLU A 62 -22.09 6.83 -9.14
CA GLU A 62 -21.66 7.89 -10.09
C GLU A 62 -21.30 9.21 -9.39
N ALA A 63 -22.19 9.75 -8.56
CA ALA A 63 -21.97 11.04 -7.91
C ALA A 63 -20.71 11.09 -7.02
N LEU A 64 -20.33 9.99 -6.37
CA LEU A 64 -19.12 9.93 -5.55
C LEU A 64 -17.87 9.81 -6.43
N ALA A 65 -17.94 9.02 -7.49
CA ALA A 65 -16.83 8.83 -8.42
C ALA A 65 -16.47 10.14 -9.15
N GLU A 66 -17.48 10.90 -9.58
CA GLU A 66 -17.30 12.20 -10.23
C GLU A 66 -16.58 13.20 -9.31
N GLN A 67 -16.95 13.25 -8.03
CA GLN A 67 -16.29 14.12 -7.05
C GLN A 67 -14.80 13.80 -6.88
N TRP A 68 -14.40 12.53 -6.96
CA TRP A 68 -12.99 12.16 -6.89
C TRP A 68 -12.21 12.56 -8.14
N VAL A 69 -12.83 12.48 -9.32
CA VAL A 69 -12.19 12.91 -10.57
C VAL A 69 -12.09 14.43 -10.64
N ASP A 70 -13.14 15.15 -10.28
CA ASP A 70 -13.15 16.62 -10.24
C ASP A 70 -12.13 17.16 -9.22
N GLY A 71 -11.99 16.48 -8.08
CA GLY A 71 -10.95 16.73 -7.08
C GLY A 71 -9.54 16.29 -7.49
N HIS A 72 -9.36 15.71 -8.68
CA HIS A 72 -8.10 15.18 -9.20
C HIS A 72 -7.46 14.09 -8.31
N LEU A 73 -8.22 13.46 -7.41
CA LEU A 73 -7.74 12.40 -6.52
C LEU A 73 -7.43 11.12 -7.28
N ILE A 74 -8.20 10.84 -8.35
CA ILE A 74 -7.97 9.74 -9.27
C ILE A 74 -8.19 10.21 -10.71
N PRO A 75 -7.47 9.66 -11.70
CA PRO A 75 -7.73 9.98 -13.09
C PRO A 75 -9.02 9.32 -13.57
N GLN A 76 -9.76 9.96 -14.48
CA GLN A 76 -10.95 9.36 -15.11
C GLN A 76 -10.68 7.98 -15.73
N SER A 77 -9.47 7.76 -16.26
CA SER A 77 -9.06 6.47 -16.83
C SER A 77 -8.97 5.32 -15.81
N ALA A 78 -8.99 5.62 -14.51
CA ALA A 78 -9.06 4.62 -13.46
C ALA A 78 -10.46 4.02 -13.32
N LEU A 79 -11.50 4.79 -13.67
CA LEU A 79 -12.89 4.41 -13.49
C LEU A 79 -13.39 3.58 -14.66
N MET A 80 -13.82 2.36 -14.38
CA MET A 80 -14.52 1.51 -15.34
C MET A 80 -16.03 1.64 -15.13
N PRO A 81 -16.81 2.15 -16.10
CA PRO A 81 -18.26 2.24 -15.97
C PRO A 81 -18.87 0.84 -15.96
N MET A 82 -19.91 0.67 -15.14
CA MET A 82 -20.66 -0.57 -14.97
C MET A 82 -22.14 -0.24 -14.87
N GLU A 83 -22.92 -0.74 -15.83
CA GLU A 83 -24.38 -0.60 -15.81
C GLU A 83 -25.00 -1.76 -15.04
N LEU A 84 -25.60 -1.45 -13.89
CA LEU A 84 -26.34 -2.41 -13.07
C LEU A 84 -27.83 -2.05 -13.09
N LYS A 85 -28.67 -2.94 -12.55
CA LYS A 85 -30.14 -2.74 -12.55
C LYS A 85 -30.56 -1.42 -11.88
N ASP A 86 -29.80 -0.99 -10.89
CA ASP A 86 -30.10 0.18 -10.05
C ASP A 86 -29.40 1.48 -10.50
N GLY A 87 -28.73 1.46 -11.66
CA GLY A 87 -28.12 2.65 -12.27
C GLY A 87 -26.69 2.43 -12.77
N VAL A 88 -26.01 3.55 -13.02
CA VAL A 88 -24.60 3.57 -13.42
C VAL A 88 -23.73 3.59 -12.17
N PHE A 89 -22.81 2.64 -12.10
CA PHE A 89 -21.77 2.54 -11.10
C PHE A 89 -20.41 2.65 -11.78
N TYR A 90 -19.38 3.01 -11.03
CA TYR A 90 -18.00 2.91 -11.47
C TYR A 90 -17.24 1.91 -10.63
N LEU A 91 -16.32 1.21 -11.27
CA LEU A 91 -15.46 0.22 -10.67
C LEU A 91 -14.01 0.72 -10.68
N LEU A 92 -13.36 0.60 -9.52
CA LEU A 92 -11.93 0.75 -9.33
C LEU A 92 -11.31 -0.61 -8.99
N ILE A 93 -10.28 -1.00 -9.74
CA ILE A 93 -9.61 -2.29 -9.58
C ILE A 93 -8.20 -2.07 -9.00
N SER A 94 -7.95 -2.66 -7.84
CA SER A 94 -6.64 -2.67 -7.20
C SER A 94 -6.12 -4.10 -7.09
N PRO A 95 -4.83 -4.38 -7.34
CA PRO A 95 -4.22 -5.63 -6.92
C PRO A 95 -4.44 -5.87 -5.42
N SER A 96 -4.76 -7.10 -5.01
CA SER A 96 -4.94 -7.49 -3.60
C SER A 96 -3.65 -7.35 -2.78
N SER A 97 -2.51 -7.31 -3.46
CA SER A 97 -1.20 -7.02 -2.87
C SER A 97 -1.05 -5.57 -2.38
N LEU A 98 -1.90 -4.66 -2.84
CA LEU A 98 -1.99 -3.27 -2.40
C LEU A 98 -3.24 -3.06 -1.53
N LYS A 99 -3.16 -2.12 -0.59
CA LYS A 99 -4.26 -1.83 0.32
C LYS A 99 -5.33 -0.97 -0.37
N LEU A 100 -6.55 -1.48 -0.29
CA LEU A 100 -7.78 -0.76 -0.60
C LEU A 100 -8.78 -1.11 0.49
N GLN A 101 -9.01 -0.18 1.43
CA GLN A 101 -9.88 -0.39 2.59
C GLN A 101 -10.27 0.93 3.24
N ARG A 102 -11.29 0.92 4.10
CA ARG A 102 -11.68 2.07 4.89
C ARG A 102 -10.56 2.52 5.83
N LEU A 103 -10.39 3.83 5.96
CA LEU A 103 -9.32 4.42 6.76
C LEU A 103 -9.36 3.98 8.23
N SER A 104 -10.55 3.85 8.81
CA SER A 104 -10.74 3.42 10.21
C SER A 104 -10.27 1.98 10.49
N GLN A 105 -10.14 1.14 9.46
CA GLN A 105 -9.65 -0.24 9.54
C GLN A 105 -8.13 -0.34 9.38
N CYS A 106 -7.45 0.73 8.94
CA CYS A 106 -6.01 0.71 8.75
C CYS A 106 -5.27 0.47 10.06
N ARG A 107 -4.37 -0.51 10.08
CA ARG A 107 -3.48 -0.81 11.21
C ARG A 107 -2.09 -1.11 10.70
N PHE A 108 -1.08 -0.40 11.21
CA PHE A 108 0.29 -0.53 10.69
C PHE A 108 0.96 -1.84 11.10
N ASN A 109 0.53 -2.47 12.20
CA ASN A 109 1.00 -3.79 12.65
C ASN A 109 2.53 -3.94 12.69
N GLY A 110 3.26 -2.88 13.03
CA GLY A 110 4.72 -2.88 13.09
C GLY A 110 5.42 -2.59 11.75
N SER A 111 4.68 -2.39 10.65
CA SER A 111 5.28 -2.00 9.36
C SER A 111 5.51 -0.50 9.28
N LEU A 112 6.78 -0.11 9.14
CA LEU A 112 7.14 1.28 8.90
C LEU A 112 6.79 1.69 7.46
N ARG A 113 6.97 0.78 6.50
CA ARG A 113 6.56 0.94 5.10
C ARG A 113 5.08 1.26 4.98
N TYR A 114 4.22 0.55 5.72
CA TYR A 114 2.78 0.84 5.70
C TYR A 114 2.47 2.20 6.33
N ALA A 115 3.07 2.52 7.48
CA ALA A 115 2.90 3.82 8.10
C ALA A 115 3.28 4.97 7.17
N PHE A 116 4.39 4.83 6.44
CA PHE A 116 4.86 5.81 5.47
C PHE A 116 3.99 5.88 4.21
N SER A 117 3.46 4.75 3.73
CA SER A 117 2.46 4.72 2.65
C SER A 117 1.18 5.48 3.03
N PHE A 118 0.70 5.29 4.26
CA PHE A 118 -0.44 6.03 4.80
C PHE A 118 -0.12 7.53 4.95
N TYR A 119 1.05 7.87 5.48
CA TYR A 119 1.53 9.25 5.59
C TYR A 119 1.57 9.94 4.22
N SER A 120 2.15 9.28 3.21
CA SER A 120 2.23 9.75 1.83
C SER A 120 0.84 10.06 1.27
N ALA A 121 -0.11 9.13 1.42
CA ALA A 121 -1.47 9.32 0.93
C ALA A 121 -2.20 10.47 1.64
N LEU A 122 -1.97 10.65 2.93
CA LEU A 122 -2.53 11.76 3.69
C LEU A 122 -1.98 13.10 3.22
N GLN A 123 -0.66 13.21 3.01
CA GLN A 123 -0.05 14.42 2.46
C GLN A 123 -0.59 14.73 1.07
N HIS A 124 -0.61 13.72 0.18
CA HIS A 124 -1.07 13.89 -1.19
C HIS A 124 -2.53 14.33 -1.26
N THR A 125 -3.42 13.63 -0.54
CA THR A 125 -4.82 14.04 -0.47
C THR A 125 -4.95 15.47 0.04
N ARG A 126 -4.19 15.90 1.04
CA ARG A 126 -4.24 17.29 1.53
C ARG A 126 -3.70 18.33 0.57
N THR A 127 -2.83 17.95 -0.38
CA THR A 127 -2.43 18.86 -1.47
C THR A 127 -3.54 19.07 -2.50
N LEU A 128 -4.48 18.13 -2.62
CA LEU A 128 -5.59 18.14 -3.57
C LEU A 128 -6.90 18.62 -2.93
N ASP A 129 -7.14 18.24 -1.68
CA ASP A 129 -8.32 18.51 -0.86
C ASP A 129 -7.92 18.81 0.60
N ALA A 130 -7.85 20.10 0.92
CA ALA A 130 -7.44 20.58 2.23
C ALA A 130 -8.55 20.53 3.30
N GLU A 131 -9.81 20.49 2.88
CA GLU A 131 -10.93 20.89 3.75
C GLU A 131 -11.79 19.71 4.19
N HIS A 132 -11.98 18.70 3.34
CA HIS A 132 -12.94 17.65 3.64
C HIS A 132 -12.44 16.67 4.70
N SER A 133 -13.40 16.05 5.39
CA SER A 133 -13.14 15.01 6.37
C SER A 133 -12.58 13.76 5.67
N LEU A 134 -11.47 13.26 6.18
CA LEU A 134 -10.86 12.00 5.73
C LEU A 134 -11.19 10.83 6.67
N ARG A 135 -11.95 11.06 7.76
CA ARG A 135 -12.16 10.10 8.84
C ARG A 135 -12.83 8.81 8.35
N ASP A 136 -13.84 8.94 7.51
CA ASP A 136 -14.57 7.83 6.89
C ASP A 136 -14.09 7.54 5.45
N GLY A 137 -12.97 8.13 5.04
CA GLY A 137 -12.41 7.96 3.71
C GLY A 137 -11.88 6.55 3.45
N ILE A 138 -11.54 6.29 2.19
CA ILE A 138 -11.01 5.01 1.73
C ILE A 138 -9.53 5.19 1.42
N PHE A 139 -8.67 4.47 2.14
CA PHE A 139 -7.24 4.45 1.83
C PHE A 139 -7.03 3.63 0.55
N PHE A 140 -6.53 4.29 -0.50
CA PHE A 140 -6.25 3.69 -1.79
C PHE A 140 -4.75 3.81 -2.09
N GLU A 141 -4.00 2.78 -1.72
CA GLU A 141 -2.54 2.76 -1.80
C GLU A 141 -2.02 2.90 -3.24
N LEU A 142 -2.69 2.29 -4.23
CA LEU A 142 -2.26 2.32 -5.62
C LEU A 142 -2.08 3.74 -6.18
N TYR A 143 -2.99 4.65 -5.82
CA TYR A 143 -2.95 6.05 -6.24
C TYR A 143 -2.36 6.96 -5.17
N SER A 144 -1.96 6.41 -4.03
CA SER A 144 -1.40 7.16 -2.90
C SER A 144 -2.32 8.29 -2.48
N VAL A 145 -3.60 7.97 -2.29
CA VAL A 145 -4.62 8.92 -1.83
C VAL A 145 -5.54 8.25 -0.80
N ILE A 146 -6.10 9.09 0.06
CA ILE A 146 -7.31 8.79 0.80
C ILE A 146 -8.47 9.43 0.05
N LEU A 147 -9.43 8.62 -0.38
CA LEU A 147 -10.64 9.07 -1.07
C LEU A 147 -11.68 9.51 -0.03
N PRO A 148 -12.04 10.81 0.06
CA PRO A 148 -13.09 11.27 0.96
C PRO A 148 -14.45 10.72 0.55
N CYS A 149 -15.31 10.40 1.52
CA CYS A 149 -16.68 9.95 1.23
C CYS A 149 -17.70 11.10 1.19
N TYR A 150 -17.25 12.34 1.49
CA TYR A 150 -18.04 13.57 1.53
C TYR A 150 -19.34 13.47 2.36
N THR A 151 -19.31 12.66 3.42
CA THR A 151 -20.44 12.54 4.35
C THR A 151 -20.42 13.64 5.40
N LEU A 152 -21.44 13.68 6.25
CA LEU A 152 -21.54 14.61 7.37
C LEU A 152 -20.68 14.20 8.59
N VAL A 153 -19.77 13.22 8.43
CA VAL A 153 -18.88 12.78 9.50
C VAL A 153 -17.94 13.93 9.89
N PRO A 154 -17.91 14.35 11.16
CA PRO A 154 -17.07 15.47 11.60
C PRO A 154 -15.59 15.25 11.28
N PRO A 155 -14.86 16.31 10.86
CA PRO A 155 -13.44 16.22 10.59
C PRO A 155 -12.66 15.94 11.88
N VAL A 156 -11.59 15.16 11.73
CA VAL A 156 -10.61 14.84 12.78
C VAL A 156 -9.24 15.26 12.28
N ALA A 157 -8.35 15.68 13.19
CA ALA A 157 -6.99 16.09 12.82
C ALA A 157 -6.26 14.95 12.08
N ASP A 158 -5.49 15.30 11.05
CA ASP A 158 -4.70 14.35 10.25
C ASP A 158 -3.75 13.51 11.13
N ARG A 159 -3.13 14.15 12.12
CA ARG A 159 -2.29 13.44 13.08
C ARG A 159 -3.08 12.50 13.99
N ALA A 160 -4.34 12.80 14.31
CA ALA A 160 -5.20 11.88 15.04
C ALA A 160 -5.61 10.67 14.16
N LEU A 161 -5.90 10.89 12.87
CA LEU A 161 -6.13 9.80 11.91
C LEU A 161 -4.92 8.86 11.81
N PHE A 162 -3.70 9.40 11.75
CA PHE A 162 -2.47 8.61 11.76
C PHE A 162 -2.28 7.81 13.05
N ARG A 163 -2.49 8.44 14.21
CA ARG A 163 -2.44 7.75 15.52
C ARG A 163 -3.52 6.67 15.66
N ASN A 164 -4.68 6.86 15.02
CA ASN A 164 -5.72 5.83 14.97
C ASN A 164 -5.33 4.58 14.19
N ALA A 165 -4.30 4.65 13.34
CA ALA A 165 -3.73 3.48 12.68
C ALA A 165 -2.58 2.83 13.47
N LEU A 166 -2.01 3.54 14.45
CA LEU A 166 -1.04 3.02 15.42
C LEU A 166 -1.70 2.30 16.61
N ARG A 167 -2.97 2.57 16.87
CA ARG A 167 -3.69 2.04 18.03
C ARG A 167 -3.88 0.51 17.97
N GLY A 168 -3.93 -0.11 19.15
CA GLY A 168 -4.31 -1.52 19.30
C GLY A 168 -5.78 -1.76 18.93
N LYS A 169 -6.14 -3.03 18.72
CA LYS A 169 -7.51 -3.42 18.31
C LYS A 169 -8.60 -2.88 19.25
N ASN A 170 -8.30 -2.80 20.55
CA ASN A 170 -9.26 -2.45 21.60
C ASN A 170 -9.11 -1.00 22.10
N ASP A 171 -8.16 -0.24 21.54
CA ASP A 171 -7.92 1.13 21.99
C ASP A 171 -8.97 2.09 21.40
N PRO A 172 -9.46 3.05 22.20
CA PRO A 172 -10.46 4.00 21.75
C PRO A 172 -9.95 4.82 20.56
N GLU A 173 -10.86 5.16 19.65
CA GLU A 173 -10.55 6.06 18.53
C GLU A 173 -10.29 7.47 19.06
N LEU A 174 -9.22 8.10 18.61
CA LEU A 174 -8.92 9.51 18.83
C LEU A 174 -9.73 10.36 17.88
N LEU A 175 -10.58 11.23 18.44
CA LEU A 175 -11.49 12.10 17.69
C LEU A 175 -11.11 13.59 17.77
N LEU A 176 -9.86 13.87 18.14
CA LEU A 176 -9.39 15.23 18.39
C LEU A 176 -9.33 16.05 17.09
N SER A 177 -9.88 17.26 17.14
CA SER A 177 -9.74 18.28 16.10
C SER A 177 -8.33 18.88 16.06
N SER A 178 -8.05 19.65 15.01
CA SER A 178 -6.78 20.35 14.85
C SER A 178 -6.51 21.35 15.99
N GLU A 179 -7.56 22.00 16.49
CA GLU A 179 -7.47 22.97 17.60
C GLU A 179 -7.15 22.29 18.92
N GLU A 180 -7.82 21.17 19.23
CA GLU A 180 -7.56 20.35 20.42
C GLU A 180 -6.15 19.74 20.42
N MET A 181 -5.54 19.64 19.24
CA MET A 181 -4.16 19.22 19.03
C MET A 181 -3.16 20.40 19.01
N GLY A 182 -3.58 21.58 19.44
CA GLY A 182 -2.71 22.76 19.60
C GLY A 182 -2.40 23.49 18.28
N GLY A 183 -3.30 23.40 17.28
CA GLY A 183 -3.17 24.11 16.01
C GLY A 183 -2.18 23.47 15.01
N SER A 184 -1.38 22.50 15.44
CA SER A 184 -0.50 21.71 14.57
C SER A 184 -1.23 20.50 13.95
N GLY A 185 -2.55 20.58 13.73
CA GLY A 185 -3.41 19.44 13.40
C GLY A 185 -3.06 18.66 12.12
N GLY A 186 -2.26 19.28 11.24
CA GLY A 186 -1.62 18.60 10.12
C GLY A 186 -0.52 17.61 10.56
N LEU A 187 -0.18 16.67 9.69
CA LEU A 187 0.84 15.67 9.99
C LEU A 187 2.18 16.05 9.34
N ALA A 188 3.03 16.78 10.05
CA ALA A 188 4.40 17.02 9.61
C ALA A 188 5.26 15.74 9.72
N TYR A 189 6.26 15.59 8.84
CA TYR A 189 7.14 14.41 8.84
C TYR A 189 7.83 14.17 10.20
N ALA A 190 8.30 15.23 10.86
CA ALA A 190 8.90 15.14 12.19
C ALA A 190 7.91 14.63 13.26
N SER A 191 6.64 15.04 13.18
CA SER A 191 5.58 14.56 14.08
C SER A 191 5.23 13.10 13.79
N CYS A 192 5.19 12.69 12.52
CA CYS A 192 5.04 11.30 12.09
C CYS A 192 6.15 10.42 12.70
N LEU A 193 7.42 10.80 12.53
CA LEU A 193 8.55 10.08 13.12
C LEU A 193 8.51 10.03 14.66
N LYS A 194 8.06 11.11 15.31
CA LYS A 194 7.90 11.12 16.76
C LYS A 194 6.84 10.10 17.19
N ASP A 195 5.66 10.14 16.58
CA ASP A 195 4.56 9.24 16.92
C ASP A 195 4.93 7.77 16.67
N LEU A 196 5.65 7.48 15.58
CA LEU A 196 6.18 6.15 15.30
C LEU A 196 7.18 5.68 16.37
N ARG A 197 8.12 6.56 16.76
CA ARG A 197 9.11 6.24 17.81
C ARG A 197 8.44 6.00 19.16
N ASP A 198 7.41 6.78 19.49
CA ASP A 198 6.66 6.62 20.74
C ASP A 198 5.86 5.29 20.79
N HIS A 199 5.71 4.60 19.65
CA HIS A 199 5.10 3.27 19.51
C HIS A 199 6.12 2.18 19.12
N ASP A 200 7.39 2.36 19.48
CA ASP A 200 8.47 1.38 19.32
C ASP A 200 8.84 0.99 17.86
N TYR A 201 8.49 1.82 16.87
CA TYR A 201 8.95 1.60 15.50
C TYR A 201 10.44 1.97 15.35
N ALA A 202 11.16 1.17 14.57
CA ALA A 202 12.55 1.43 14.20
C ALA A 202 12.65 2.56 13.15
N VAL A 203 12.47 3.81 13.60
CA VAL A 203 12.51 4.99 12.73
C VAL A 203 13.89 5.21 12.11
N PRO A 204 13.96 5.70 10.86
CA PRO A 204 15.22 5.91 10.15
C PRO A 204 16.07 6.99 10.84
N LYS A 205 17.40 6.81 10.78
CA LYS A 205 18.37 7.80 11.25
C LYS A 205 18.69 8.85 10.19
N GLU A 206 18.64 8.45 8.93
CA GLU A 206 18.86 9.32 7.78
C GLU A 206 17.64 10.21 7.56
N GLN A 207 17.87 11.40 7.00
CA GLN A 207 16.80 12.28 6.54
C GLN A 207 16.39 11.91 5.10
N PRO A 208 15.11 12.15 4.73
CA PRO A 208 14.70 12.02 3.35
C PRO A 208 15.50 12.99 2.47
N LEU A 209 15.90 12.52 1.29
CA LEU A 209 16.58 13.34 0.29
C LEU A 209 15.64 14.28 -0.48
N LEU A 210 14.34 13.98 -0.46
CA LEU A 210 13.28 14.71 -1.13
C LEU A 210 12.11 14.93 -0.17
N GLU A 211 11.43 16.05 -0.28
CA GLU A 211 10.26 16.40 0.51
C GLU A 211 8.95 16.23 -0.28
N SER A 212 7.82 16.11 0.43
CA SER A 212 6.50 16.08 -0.19
C SER A 212 6.23 17.39 -0.92
N GLY A 213 5.70 17.31 -2.14
CA GLY A 213 5.47 18.44 -3.04
C GLY A 213 6.64 18.79 -3.97
N GLU A 214 7.82 18.18 -3.80
CA GLU A 214 8.93 18.40 -4.74
C GLU A 214 8.62 17.82 -6.12
N PRO A 215 8.97 18.52 -7.22
CA PRO A 215 8.73 18.04 -8.57
C PRO A 215 9.64 16.84 -8.91
N VAL A 216 9.10 15.87 -9.65
CA VAL A 216 9.82 14.65 -10.04
C VAL A 216 9.94 14.45 -11.53
N ASP A 217 9.48 15.42 -12.33
CA ASP A 217 9.43 15.30 -13.80
C ASP A 217 10.78 14.89 -14.41
N ASP A 218 11.87 15.45 -13.87
CA ASP A 218 13.24 15.18 -14.33
C ASP A 218 13.74 13.75 -14.07
N PHE A 219 13.07 12.99 -13.22
CA PHE A 219 13.42 11.60 -12.91
C PHE A 219 12.86 10.61 -13.94
N PHE A 220 11.88 11.02 -14.73
CA PHE A 220 11.23 10.15 -15.70
C PHE A 220 11.85 10.28 -17.09
N MET A 221 12.26 9.15 -17.66
CA MET A 221 12.71 9.11 -19.06
C MET A 221 11.51 9.06 -20.00
N GLY A 222 11.15 10.18 -20.63
CA GLY A 222 10.13 10.22 -21.68
C GLY A 222 9.05 11.28 -21.48
N LYS A 223 7.92 11.15 -22.19
CA LYS A 223 6.78 12.07 -22.08
C LYS A 223 5.93 11.71 -20.85
N VAL A 224 6.35 12.14 -19.66
CA VAL A 224 5.46 12.17 -18.49
C VAL A 224 4.71 13.50 -18.47
N LYS A 225 3.49 13.50 -17.92
CA LYS A 225 2.71 14.73 -17.71
C LYS A 225 3.52 15.64 -16.78
N VAL A 226 3.79 16.88 -17.19
CA VAL A 226 4.47 17.87 -16.36
C VAL A 226 3.68 18.12 -15.06
N GLY A 227 4.39 18.39 -13.97
CA GLY A 227 3.82 18.72 -12.67
C GLY A 227 3.63 17.53 -11.74
N GLN A 228 4.37 16.43 -11.94
CA GLN A 228 4.36 15.32 -10.99
C GLN A 228 5.17 15.67 -9.76
N ILE A 229 4.72 15.21 -8.60
CA ILE A 229 5.34 15.50 -7.31
C ILE A 229 5.69 14.24 -6.53
N ILE A 230 6.65 14.36 -5.62
CA ILE A 230 6.83 13.44 -4.49
C ILE A 230 5.64 13.61 -3.55
N THR A 231 5.02 12.52 -3.14
CA THR A 231 3.92 12.55 -2.16
C THR A 231 4.41 12.24 -0.75
N GLY A 232 5.44 11.39 -0.63
CA GLY A 232 6.12 11.15 0.63
C GLY A 232 7.21 10.07 0.53
N PRO A 233 8.06 9.93 1.55
CA PRO A 233 8.97 8.79 1.64
C PRO A 233 8.20 7.52 1.95
N LEU A 234 8.66 6.38 1.45
CA LEU A 234 8.15 5.05 1.76
C LEU A 234 9.20 4.16 2.43
N CYS A 235 10.48 4.43 2.21
CA CYS A 235 11.58 3.76 2.89
C CYS A 235 12.80 4.68 2.87
N ILE A 236 13.48 4.81 4.00
CA ILE A 236 14.69 5.64 4.12
C ILE A 236 15.79 4.79 4.73
N ARG A 237 16.78 4.43 3.91
CA ARG A 237 18.02 3.79 4.32
C ARG A 237 19.21 4.58 3.80
N ARG A 238 20.39 4.26 4.33
CA ARG A 238 21.63 4.88 3.87
C ARG A 238 21.96 4.49 2.42
N GLN A 239 21.70 3.25 2.06
CA GLN A 239 22.00 2.69 0.74
C GLN A 239 20.98 3.10 -0.32
N TYR A 240 19.72 3.27 0.08
CA TYR A 240 18.66 3.66 -0.83
C TYR A 240 17.50 4.34 -0.11
N GLN A 241 16.73 5.12 -0.85
CA GLN A 241 15.47 5.68 -0.40
C GLN A 241 14.39 5.45 -1.46
N ILE A 242 13.19 5.12 -1.01
CA ILE A 242 12.02 4.93 -1.87
C ILE A 242 11.06 6.07 -1.58
N PHE A 243 10.62 6.73 -2.64
CA PHE A 243 9.62 7.77 -2.59
C PHE A 243 8.40 7.39 -3.39
N ASP A 244 7.27 7.78 -2.84
CA ASP A 244 6.00 7.76 -3.52
C ASP A 244 5.81 9.02 -4.36
N THR A 245 4.96 8.93 -5.38
CA THR A 245 4.69 10.06 -6.27
C THR A 245 3.21 10.18 -6.60
N SER A 246 2.82 11.31 -7.21
CA SER A 246 1.48 11.50 -7.79
C SER A 246 1.21 10.66 -9.05
N THR A 247 2.17 9.84 -9.49
CA THR A 247 2.09 9.01 -10.70
C THR A 247 1.79 7.53 -10.38
N ASP A 248 1.71 6.71 -11.43
CA ASP A 248 1.67 5.24 -11.32
C ASP A 248 3.05 4.60 -11.00
N TYR A 249 4.06 5.41 -10.63
CA TYR A 249 5.42 4.96 -10.37
C TYR A 249 5.94 5.43 -9.01
N TYR A 250 6.80 4.63 -8.41
CA TYR A 250 7.70 5.01 -7.33
C TYR A 250 9.01 5.57 -7.90
N VAL A 251 9.69 6.39 -7.10
CA VAL A 251 11.07 6.82 -7.33
C VAL A 251 11.99 6.10 -6.34
N LEU A 252 12.96 5.36 -6.85
CA LEU A 252 14.03 4.73 -6.09
C LEU A 252 15.32 5.51 -6.27
N LEU A 253 15.80 6.12 -5.18
CA LEU A 253 17.11 6.74 -5.10
C LEU A 253 18.11 5.72 -4.53
N ILE A 254 19.24 5.57 -5.18
CA ILE A 254 20.28 4.59 -4.85
C ILE A 254 21.57 5.37 -4.57
N ASP A 255 22.15 5.16 -3.39
CA ASP A 255 23.46 5.70 -3.04
C ASP A 255 24.50 5.23 -4.06
N LYS A 256 25.41 6.13 -4.46
CA LYS A 256 26.37 5.84 -5.53
C LYS A 256 27.29 4.67 -5.19
N LEU A 257 27.82 4.59 -3.97
CA LEU A 257 28.74 3.52 -3.59
C LEU A 257 28.04 2.16 -3.60
N TRP A 258 26.81 2.11 -3.10
CA TRP A 258 26.01 0.88 -3.14
C TRP A 258 25.59 0.51 -4.56
N GLY A 259 25.17 1.48 -5.37
CA GLY A 259 24.84 1.29 -6.78
C GLY A 259 26.02 0.78 -7.61
N ASP A 260 27.21 1.35 -7.42
CA ASP A 260 28.45 0.90 -8.08
C ASP A 260 28.78 -0.55 -7.67
N ALA A 261 28.66 -0.88 -6.38
CA ALA A 261 28.86 -2.25 -5.90
C ALA A 261 27.87 -3.24 -6.56
N LEU A 262 26.60 -2.87 -6.70
CA LEU A 262 25.60 -3.70 -7.37
C LEU A 262 25.89 -3.85 -8.88
N LEU A 263 26.37 -2.80 -9.55
CA LEU A 263 26.75 -2.85 -10.97
C LEU A 263 27.97 -3.75 -11.23
N HIS A 264 28.85 -3.93 -10.24
CA HIS A 264 29.94 -4.91 -10.30
C HIS A 264 29.48 -6.36 -10.14
N THR A 265 28.20 -6.59 -9.82
CA THR A 265 27.58 -7.92 -9.80
C THR A 265 26.75 -8.16 -11.06
N THR A 266 26.26 -9.38 -11.23
CA THR A 266 25.30 -9.69 -12.31
C THR A 266 23.88 -9.19 -12.01
N VAL A 267 23.60 -8.73 -10.78
CA VAL A 267 22.25 -8.34 -10.32
C VAL A 267 21.67 -7.17 -11.11
N LEU A 268 22.50 -6.16 -11.42
CA LEU A 268 22.09 -4.98 -12.19
C LEU A 268 22.70 -4.92 -13.60
N SER A 269 23.27 -6.02 -14.10
CA SER A 269 24.07 -6.08 -15.33
C SER A 269 23.36 -5.63 -16.62
N ARG A 270 22.06 -5.35 -16.58
CA ARG A 270 21.23 -4.94 -17.73
C ARG A 270 20.49 -3.62 -17.53
N ILE A 271 20.81 -2.87 -16.47
CA ILE A 271 20.12 -1.63 -16.15
C ILE A 271 21.03 -0.44 -16.37
N THR A 272 20.52 0.56 -17.08
CA THR A 272 21.16 1.88 -17.13
C THR A 272 20.70 2.66 -15.91
N LEU A 273 21.63 3.02 -15.03
CA LEU A 273 21.36 3.87 -13.89
C LEU A 273 21.63 5.32 -14.27
N ASN A 274 20.62 6.18 -14.14
CA ASN A 274 20.78 7.61 -14.38
C ASN A 274 21.33 8.27 -13.12
N THR A 275 22.41 9.03 -13.25
CA THR A 275 22.98 9.79 -12.13
C THR A 275 22.34 11.16 -12.04
N VAL A 276 21.85 11.52 -10.86
CA VAL A 276 21.27 12.83 -10.55
C VAL A 276 22.02 13.45 -9.37
N PRO A 277 22.40 14.74 -9.43
CA PRO A 277 22.93 15.45 -8.28
C PRO A 277 21.78 15.88 -7.33
N LEU A 278 21.79 15.39 -6.09
CA LEU A 278 20.85 15.79 -5.04
C LEU A 278 21.63 16.18 -3.78
N ASN A 279 21.37 17.37 -3.23
CA ASN A 279 21.98 17.87 -1.98
C ASN A 279 23.51 17.73 -1.94
N GLY A 280 24.18 18.01 -3.06
CA GLY A 280 25.65 17.92 -3.20
C GLY A 280 26.20 16.50 -3.27
N ARG A 281 25.35 15.48 -3.43
CA ARG A 281 25.73 14.08 -3.63
C ARG A 281 25.22 13.58 -4.99
N ALA A 282 25.98 12.70 -5.62
CA ALA A 282 25.51 11.98 -6.79
C ALA A 282 24.74 10.74 -6.33
N VAL A 283 23.50 10.57 -6.79
CA VAL A 283 22.70 9.36 -6.58
C VAL A 283 22.28 8.77 -7.90
N TYR A 284 22.00 7.48 -7.94
CA TYR A 284 21.31 6.86 -9.07
C TYR A 284 19.80 6.90 -8.85
N VAL A 285 19.06 7.08 -9.94
CA VAL A 285 17.59 7.17 -9.91
C VAL A 285 16.97 6.11 -10.80
N LEU A 286 15.96 5.42 -10.29
CA LEU A 286 15.10 4.49 -11.03
C LEU A 286 13.63 4.77 -10.74
N THR A 287 12.81 4.74 -11.79
CA THR A 287 11.35 4.84 -11.68
C THR A 287 10.72 3.46 -11.88
N LEU A 288 9.90 3.01 -10.94
CA LEU A 288 9.38 1.63 -10.89
C LEU A 288 7.86 1.63 -10.71
N PRO A 289 7.09 0.81 -11.43
CA PRO A 289 5.62 0.88 -11.41
C PRO A 289 5.04 0.46 -10.05
N LYS A 290 4.02 1.17 -9.55
CA LYS A 290 3.38 0.90 -8.25
C LYS A 290 2.66 -0.43 -8.14
N ARG A 291 2.21 -0.96 -9.28
CA ARG A 291 1.57 -2.29 -9.41
C ARG A 291 2.56 -3.46 -9.24
N GLN A 292 3.84 -3.17 -9.01
CA GLN A 292 4.87 -4.17 -8.76
C GLN A 292 5.57 -3.87 -7.44
N ALA A 293 5.95 -4.92 -6.70
CA ALA A 293 6.58 -4.75 -5.41
C ALA A 293 7.93 -4.02 -5.51
N LEU A 294 8.10 -3.05 -4.61
CA LEU A 294 9.35 -2.36 -4.33
C LEU A 294 9.46 -2.14 -2.82
N GLU A 295 10.08 -3.09 -2.13
CA GLU A 295 10.01 -3.15 -0.66
C GLU A 295 11.24 -3.81 -0.04
N ALA A 296 11.54 -3.43 1.20
CA ALA A 296 12.58 -4.09 1.98
C ALA A 296 12.01 -5.41 2.55
N LEU A 297 12.76 -6.51 2.47
CA LEU A 297 12.27 -7.82 2.90
C LEU A 297 12.02 -7.93 4.41
N ASP A 298 12.64 -7.06 5.20
CA ASP A 298 12.48 -6.93 6.65
C ASP A 298 11.36 -5.96 7.07
N ASP A 299 10.71 -5.27 6.12
CA ASP A 299 9.56 -4.38 6.35
C ASP A 299 8.68 -4.29 5.10
N ARG A 300 7.99 -5.39 4.82
CA ARG A 300 7.17 -5.58 3.62
C ARG A 300 5.81 -4.90 3.75
N SER A 301 5.22 -4.48 2.64
CA SER A 301 3.83 -4.03 2.53
C SER A 301 3.04 -4.72 1.41
N PHE A 302 3.72 -5.28 0.41
CA PHE A 302 3.15 -5.85 -0.80
C PHE A 302 2.93 -7.36 -0.60
N GLY A 303 1.68 -7.81 -0.60
CA GLY A 303 1.39 -9.23 -0.85
C GLY A 303 0.24 -9.84 -0.06
N TYR A 304 -0.47 -10.74 -0.75
CA TYR A 304 -1.31 -11.83 -0.22
C TYR A 304 -1.52 -12.97 -1.24
N ASP A 305 -1.19 -12.76 -2.52
CA ASP A 305 -1.52 -13.72 -3.58
C ASP A 305 -0.35 -14.66 -3.95
N ARG A 306 -0.72 -15.83 -4.52
CA ARG A 306 0.19 -16.90 -4.93
C ARG A 306 1.21 -16.44 -5.98
N HIS A 307 0.83 -15.58 -6.91
CA HIS A 307 1.70 -15.16 -8.01
C HIS A 307 2.83 -14.28 -7.50
N SER A 308 2.50 -13.27 -6.69
CA SER A 308 3.47 -12.39 -6.05
C SER A 308 4.51 -13.17 -5.23
N MET A 309 4.08 -14.22 -4.51
CA MET A 309 5.00 -15.05 -3.72
C MET A 309 5.89 -15.95 -4.58
N MET A 310 5.37 -16.47 -5.69
CA MET A 310 6.16 -17.24 -6.65
C MET A 310 7.24 -16.37 -7.32
N ASP A 311 6.89 -15.15 -7.71
CA ASP A 311 7.83 -14.19 -8.30
C ASP A 311 8.95 -13.81 -7.31
N LEU A 312 8.61 -13.65 -6.04
CA LEU A 312 9.60 -13.42 -4.98
C LEU A 312 10.53 -14.62 -4.78
N ALA A 313 10.00 -15.85 -4.75
CA ALA A 313 10.81 -17.06 -4.64
C ALA A 313 11.80 -17.20 -5.81
N GLN A 314 11.34 -16.90 -7.03
CA GLN A 314 12.22 -16.85 -8.20
C GLN A 314 13.28 -15.76 -8.08
N ALA A 315 12.93 -14.59 -7.52
CA ALA A 315 13.89 -13.51 -7.29
C ALA A 315 14.97 -13.89 -6.27
N VAL A 316 14.60 -14.60 -5.18
CA VAL A 316 15.57 -15.18 -4.23
C VAL A 316 16.54 -16.11 -4.96
N ARG A 317 16.02 -17.08 -5.73
CA ARG A 317 16.84 -18.03 -6.48
C ARG A 317 17.80 -17.34 -7.46
N ARG A 318 17.28 -16.41 -8.29
CA ARG A 318 18.09 -15.67 -9.27
C ARG A 318 19.16 -14.81 -8.60
N THR A 319 18.81 -14.17 -7.49
CA THR A 319 19.75 -13.34 -6.72
C THR A 319 20.83 -14.20 -6.08
N ARG A 320 20.49 -15.34 -5.48
CA ARG A 320 21.48 -16.27 -4.92
C ARG A 320 22.46 -16.75 -5.98
N ALA A 321 21.98 -17.10 -7.18
CA ALA A 321 22.86 -17.49 -8.28
C ALA A 321 23.81 -16.36 -8.72
N ALA A 322 23.34 -15.11 -8.69
CA ALA A 322 24.12 -13.93 -9.04
C ALA A 322 25.16 -13.53 -7.97
N VAL A 323 24.79 -13.65 -6.70
CA VAL A 323 25.59 -13.23 -5.55
C VAL A 323 25.51 -14.28 -4.42
N PRO A 324 26.22 -15.43 -4.56
CA PRO A 324 26.08 -16.58 -3.66
C PRO A 324 26.29 -16.30 -2.18
N GLN A 325 27.09 -15.28 -1.88
CA GLN A 325 27.53 -14.92 -0.54
C GLN A 325 26.74 -13.76 0.08
N ALA A 326 25.70 -13.25 -0.59
CA ALA A 326 24.95 -12.10 -0.10
C ALA A 326 23.93 -12.48 0.99
N ASP A 327 23.74 -11.60 1.97
CA ASP A 327 22.58 -11.67 2.85
C ASP A 327 21.37 -11.07 2.14
N LEU A 328 20.26 -11.81 2.13
CA LEU A 328 19.02 -11.39 1.46
C LEU A 328 17.96 -10.90 2.43
N ARG A 329 18.13 -11.10 3.75
CA ARG A 329 17.07 -10.87 4.74
C ARG A 329 16.62 -9.42 4.84
N ASP A 330 17.53 -8.48 4.64
CA ASP A 330 17.31 -7.03 4.67
C ASP A 330 17.40 -6.40 3.27
N GLY A 331 17.42 -7.23 2.23
CA GLY A 331 17.55 -6.81 0.84
C GLY A 331 16.33 -6.06 0.34
N LEU A 332 16.53 -5.25 -0.69
CA LEU A 332 15.47 -4.55 -1.40
C LEU A 332 14.94 -5.44 -2.52
N TYR A 333 13.72 -5.96 -2.37
CA TYR A 333 13.06 -6.67 -3.46
C TYR A 333 12.54 -5.69 -4.50
N VAL A 334 12.94 -5.92 -5.76
CA VAL A 334 12.49 -5.14 -6.92
C VAL A 334 11.83 -6.08 -7.91
N ALA A 335 10.50 -6.22 -7.82
CA ALA A 335 9.74 -7.17 -8.64
C ALA A 335 9.92 -6.92 -10.14
N LYS A 336 10.02 -5.65 -10.57
CA LYS A 336 10.28 -5.28 -11.98
C LYS A 336 11.54 -5.92 -12.55
N LEU A 337 12.55 -6.11 -11.69
CA LEU A 337 13.83 -6.71 -12.06
C LEU A 337 13.82 -8.22 -11.85
N GLY A 338 12.88 -8.74 -11.07
CA GLY A 338 12.87 -10.12 -10.61
C GLY A 338 14.11 -10.46 -9.78
N MET A 339 14.60 -9.49 -9.01
CA MET A 339 15.83 -9.58 -8.22
C MET A 339 15.65 -8.94 -6.83
N ILE A 340 16.48 -9.36 -5.89
CA ILE A 340 16.68 -8.71 -4.60
C ILE A 340 18.03 -8.00 -4.65
N LEU A 341 18.07 -6.74 -4.26
CA LEU A 341 19.31 -5.97 -4.16
C LEU A 341 19.84 -6.12 -2.73
N PRO A 342 20.90 -6.91 -2.50
CA PRO A 342 21.40 -7.15 -1.15
C PRO A 342 22.09 -5.91 -0.59
N LEU A 343 21.99 -5.74 0.73
CA LEU A 343 22.75 -4.72 1.45
C LEU A 343 24.13 -5.22 1.88
N THR A 344 24.27 -6.53 2.08
CA THR A 344 25.49 -7.18 2.56
C THR A 344 25.94 -8.29 1.60
N PHE A 345 27.22 -8.31 1.23
CA PHE A 345 27.79 -9.21 0.21
C PHE A 345 28.73 -10.30 0.75
N SER A 346 28.86 -10.44 2.08
CA SER A 346 29.95 -11.21 2.72
C SER A 346 29.60 -12.64 3.14
N ALA A 347 30.59 -13.53 2.97
CA ALA A 347 30.55 -14.98 2.77
C ALA A 347 30.04 -15.91 3.89
N GLY A 348 28.79 -15.74 4.30
CA GLY A 348 28.06 -16.73 5.10
C GLY A 348 27.40 -17.82 4.24
N SER A 349 27.23 -19.01 4.81
CA SER A 349 26.22 -19.96 4.32
C SER A 349 24.84 -19.46 4.78
N TYR A 350 23.92 -19.26 3.83
CA TYR A 350 22.58 -18.76 4.09
C TYR A 350 21.54 -19.80 3.63
N ASP A 351 20.50 -20.01 4.44
CA ASP A 351 19.38 -20.89 4.11
C ASP A 351 18.27 -20.06 3.46
N ASP A 352 18.22 -20.06 2.13
CA ASP A 352 17.21 -19.33 1.36
C ASP A 352 15.79 -19.87 1.61
N GLY A 353 15.66 -21.15 1.97
CA GLY A 353 14.39 -21.70 2.41
C GLY A 353 13.93 -21.10 3.74
N LYS A 354 14.86 -20.88 4.67
CA LYS A 354 14.56 -20.14 5.90
C LYS A 354 14.22 -18.68 5.62
N VAL A 355 14.94 -18.01 4.72
CA VAL A 355 14.59 -16.64 4.29
C VAL A 355 13.16 -16.58 3.76
N MET A 356 12.79 -17.49 2.86
CA MET A 356 11.42 -17.55 2.34
C MET A 356 10.39 -17.96 3.39
N TRP A 357 10.74 -18.87 4.30
CA TRP A 357 9.85 -19.25 5.40
C TRP A 357 9.59 -18.07 6.34
N ASP A 358 10.64 -17.34 6.72
CA ASP A 358 10.54 -16.13 7.52
C ASP A 358 9.71 -15.09 6.76
N ILE A 359 9.89 -14.92 5.45
CA ILE A 359 9.06 -14.02 4.63
C ILE A 359 7.57 -14.43 4.62
N ILE A 360 7.25 -15.73 4.60
CA ILE A 360 5.87 -16.25 4.58
C ILE A 360 5.22 -16.11 5.97
N GLN A 361 5.98 -16.37 7.04
CA GLN A 361 5.46 -16.53 8.40
C GLN A 361 5.68 -15.31 9.31
N GLN A 362 6.74 -14.55 9.05
CA GLN A 362 7.27 -13.49 9.89
C GLN A 362 7.32 -12.18 9.10
N GLY A 363 6.25 -11.42 9.21
CA GLY A 363 6.16 -10.07 8.68
C GLY A 363 4.84 -9.44 9.12
N PRO A 364 4.71 -8.11 9.07
CA PRO A 364 3.47 -7.39 9.40
C PRO A 364 2.27 -7.83 8.54
N PHE A 365 2.56 -8.54 7.43
CA PHE A 365 1.59 -9.13 6.52
C PHE A 365 1.90 -10.60 6.21
N SER A 366 2.46 -11.33 7.18
CA SER A 366 2.60 -12.78 7.04
C SER A 366 1.25 -13.39 6.67
N SER A 367 1.27 -14.21 5.62
CA SER A 367 0.10 -14.87 5.10
C SER A 367 -0.31 -16.01 6.03
N ALA A 368 -1.09 -15.70 7.07
CA ALA A 368 -1.80 -16.70 7.87
C ALA A 368 -2.87 -17.43 7.01
N PRO A 369 -3.46 -18.54 7.51
CA PRO A 369 -3.20 -19.94 7.13
C PRO A 369 -3.41 -20.32 5.64
N LEU A 370 -3.91 -19.42 4.79
CA LEU A 370 -4.28 -19.65 3.38
C LEU A 370 -3.14 -20.15 2.49
N MET A 371 -1.89 -19.95 2.91
CA MET A 371 -0.70 -20.33 2.13
C MET A 371 -0.02 -21.59 2.66
N GLN A 372 -0.51 -22.25 3.72
CA GLN A 372 0.12 -23.49 4.22
C GLN A 372 0.20 -24.57 3.13
N ASP A 373 -0.86 -24.68 2.32
CA ASP A 373 -0.99 -25.70 1.27
C ASP A 373 -0.01 -25.49 0.10
N ILE A 374 0.44 -24.24 -0.13
CA ILE A 374 1.37 -23.89 -1.20
C ILE A 374 2.75 -23.42 -0.71
N ALA A 375 2.94 -23.34 0.62
CA ALA A 375 4.21 -22.97 1.22
C ALA A 375 5.30 -23.97 0.81
N TYR A 376 4.98 -25.26 0.74
CA TYR A 376 5.93 -26.29 0.29
C TYR A 376 6.42 -26.07 -1.14
N ASP A 377 5.51 -25.73 -2.07
CA ASP A 377 5.88 -25.40 -3.45
C ASP A 377 6.79 -24.17 -3.51
N ILE A 378 6.44 -23.11 -2.78
CA ILE A 378 7.21 -21.85 -2.73
C ILE A 378 8.62 -22.10 -2.16
N LEU A 379 8.70 -22.86 -1.06
CA LEU A 379 9.98 -23.25 -0.45
C LEU A 379 10.82 -24.12 -1.40
N SER A 380 10.19 -25.01 -2.17
CA SER A 380 10.89 -25.87 -3.14
C SER A 380 11.55 -25.05 -4.24
N VAL A 381 10.86 -24.03 -4.76
CA VAL A 381 11.39 -23.14 -5.81
C VAL A 381 12.57 -22.35 -5.27
N ALA A 382 12.46 -21.80 -4.06
CA ALA A 382 13.54 -21.05 -3.43
C ALA A 382 14.80 -21.90 -3.13
N ARG A 383 14.61 -23.19 -2.80
CA ARG A 383 15.70 -24.14 -2.50
C ARG A 383 16.30 -24.82 -3.72
N SER A 384 15.61 -24.80 -4.87
CA SER A 384 16.04 -25.54 -6.05
C SER A 384 17.39 -25.03 -6.58
N SER A 385 18.43 -25.83 -6.35
CA SER A 385 19.72 -25.75 -7.03
C SER A 385 19.65 -26.69 -8.24
N ASP A 386 19.71 -26.13 -9.45
CA ASP A 386 20.09 -26.94 -10.62
C ASP A 386 21.59 -27.23 -10.58
#